data_AF-A0A8T5MFD3-F1
#
_entry.id   AF-A0A8T5MFD3-F1
#
_cell.length_a   1.000
_cell.length_b   1.000
_cell.length_c   1.000
_cell.angle_alpha   90.00
_cell.angle_beta   90.00
_cell.angle_gamma   90.00
#
_symmetry.space_group_name_H-M   'P 1'
#
loop_
_entity.id
_entity.type
_entity.pdbx_description
1 polymer ?
#
loop_
_entity_poly.entity_id
_entity_poly.type
_entity_poly.pdbx_seq_one_letter_code
_entity_poly.pdbx_strand_id
1 'polypeptide(L)'
;MYYFLGIVLIGVIAWLLLKEKPWGFNLVSKQEARLKRGLEYLKKNQAITNEQYREMVGITRRQAIRDMDLLEKQGLVEQIGQAGKDVKYRLKS
;
A
#
# COMPACT_ATOMS: atom_id res chain seq x y z
N MET A 1 -36.00 30.60 -25.18
CA MET A 1 -34.97 31.18 -24.29
C MET A 1 -34.74 30.39 -22.99
N TYR A 2 -35.66 29.51 -22.57
CA TYR A 2 -35.53 28.69 -21.33
C TYR A 2 -34.69 27.39 -21.45
N TYR A 3 -34.39 26.93 -22.67
CA TYR A 3 -33.65 25.68 -22.88
C TYR A 3 -32.16 25.73 -22.47
N PHE A 4 -31.54 26.91 -22.52
CA PHE A 4 -30.14 27.08 -22.11
C PHE A 4 -29.95 27.01 -20.59
N LEU A 5 -30.92 27.51 -19.81
CA LEU A 5 -30.89 27.44 -18.34
C LEU A 5 -30.99 25.99 -17.84
N GLY A 6 -31.74 25.13 -18.52
CA GLY A 6 -31.86 23.71 -18.17
C GLY A 6 -30.55 22.93 -18.33
N ILE A 7 -29.78 23.19 -19.40
CA ILE A 7 -28.51 22.51 -19.65
C ILE A 7 -27.44 22.93 -18.63
N VAL A 8 -27.42 24.21 -18.26
CA VAL A 8 -26.50 24.72 -17.25
C VAL A 8 -26.80 24.11 -15.87
N LEU A 9 -28.08 23.99 -15.50
CA LEU A 9 -28.48 23.35 -14.24
C LEU A 9 -28.14 21.86 -14.20
N ILE A 10 -28.34 21.13 -15.30
CA ILE A 10 -27.95 19.71 -15.39
C ILE A 10 -26.43 19.57 -15.26
N GLY A 11 -25.65 20.45 -15.89
CA GLY A 11 -24.19 20.47 -15.77
C GLY A 11 -23.72 20.74 -14.35
N VAL A 12 -24.36 21.69 -13.65
CA VAL A 12 -24.04 22.03 -12.26
C VAL A 12 -24.42 20.91 -11.29
N ILE A 13 -25.57 20.26 -11.49
CA ILE A 13 -26.00 19.10 -10.69
C ILE A 13 -25.08 17.90 -10.95
N ALA A 14 -24.72 17.63 -12.21
CA ALA A 14 -23.75 16.59 -12.55
C ALA A 14 -22.38 16.87 -11.93
N TRP A 15 -21.92 18.13 -11.96
CA TRP A 15 -20.66 18.54 -11.33
C TRP A 15 -20.70 18.39 -9.80
N LEU A 16 -21.79 18.78 -9.15
CA LEU A 16 -22.01 18.59 -7.72
C LEU A 16 -22.02 17.10 -7.33
N LEU A 17 -22.67 16.25 -8.12
CA LEU A 17 -22.76 14.80 -7.87
C LEU A 17 -21.46 14.04 -8.23
N LEU A 18 -20.64 14.54 -9.16
CA LEU A 18 -19.36 13.93 -9.53
C LEU A 18 -18.20 14.33 -8.61
N LYS A 19 -18.34 15.42 -7.85
CA LYS A 19 -17.30 15.91 -6.91
C LYS A 19 -17.01 14.92 -5.76
N GLU A 20 -17.92 14.00 -5.49
CA GLU A 20 -17.83 13.06 -4.36
C GLU A 20 -17.49 11.61 -4.74
N LYS A 21 -17.15 11.30 -6.00
CA LYS A 21 -16.68 9.95 -6.34
C LYS A 21 -15.16 9.86 -6.21
N PRO A 22 -14.61 9.34 -5.09
CA PRO A 22 -13.25 8.84 -5.13
C PRO A 22 -13.29 7.64 -6.08
N TRP A 23 -12.84 7.81 -7.31
CA TRP A 23 -12.48 6.71 -8.19
C TRP A 23 -11.21 6.02 -7.66
N GLY A 24 -11.22 5.66 -6.37
CA GLY A 24 -10.36 4.66 -5.79
C GLY A 24 -11.06 3.34 -5.97
N PHE A 25 -10.82 2.68 -7.11
CA PHE A 25 -11.05 1.25 -7.21
C PHE A 25 -10.17 0.61 -6.12
N ASN A 26 -10.76 0.34 -4.94
CA ASN A 26 -10.12 -0.45 -3.89
C ASN A 26 -10.11 -1.92 -4.34
N LEU A 27 -9.37 -2.20 -5.40
CA LEU A 27 -8.75 -3.49 -5.55
C LEU A 27 -7.70 -3.50 -4.45
N VAL A 28 -7.98 -4.13 -3.30
CA VAL A 28 -6.91 -4.45 -2.36
C VAL A 28 -5.89 -5.20 -3.18
N SER A 29 -4.81 -4.49 -3.53
CA SER A 29 -3.91 -5.01 -4.54
C SER A 29 -3.29 -6.26 -3.95
N LYS A 30 -2.96 -7.24 -4.80
CA LYS A 30 -2.26 -8.44 -4.32
C LYS A 30 -1.02 -8.05 -3.50
N GLN A 31 -0.43 -6.86 -3.74
CA GLN A 31 0.66 -6.29 -2.97
C GLN A 31 0.25 -5.85 -1.56
N GLU A 32 -0.81 -5.06 -1.39
CA GLU A 32 -1.29 -4.61 -0.08
C GLU A 32 -1.58 -5.78 0.88
N ALA A 33 -2.20 -6.85 0.37
CA ALA A 33 -2.45 -8.04 1.17
C ALA A 33 -1.15 -8.69 1.70
N ARG A 34 -0.05 -8.64 0.92
CA ARG A 34 1.26 -9.15 1.36
C ARG A 34 1.92 -8.23 2.38
N LEU A 35 1.87 -6.92 2.14
CA LEU A 35 2.40 -5.92 3.05
C LEU A 35 1.73 -6.03 4.43
N LYS A 36 0.40 -6.17 4.44
CA LYS A 36 -0.38 -6.37 5.67
C LYS A 36 0.06 -7.63 6.43
N ARG A 37 0.24 -8.76 5.75
CA ARG A 37 0.76 -9.99 6.37
C ARG A 37 2.16 -9.81 6.95
N GLY A 38 3.04 -9.09 6.26
CA GLY A 38 4.38 -8.77 6.76
C GLY A 38 4.33 -7.97 8.06
N LEU A 39 3.47 -6.95 8.12
CA LEU A 39 3.27 -6.14 9.34
C LEU A 39 2.67 -6.97 10.48
N GLU A 40 1.67 -7.81 10.20
CA GLU A 40 1.09 -8.71 11.20
C GLU A 40 2.12 -9.70 11.76
N TYR A 41 3.00 -10.22 10.90
CA TYR A 41 4.09 -11.08 11.35
C TYR A 41 5.07 -10.32 12.24
N LEU A 42 5.46 -9.11 11.85
CA LEU A 42 6.37 -8.28 12.63
C LEU A 42 5.81 -7.90 14.00
N LYS A 43 4.49 -7.68 14.10
CA LYS A 43 3.81 -7.47 15.39
C LYS A 43 3.98 -8.65 16.34
N LYS A 44 4.12 -9.87 15.81
CA LYS A 44 4.29 -11.10 16.60
C LYS A 44 5.74 -11.49 16.83
N ASN A 45 6.62 -11.29 15.84
CA ASN A 45 7.98 -11.86 15.82
C ASN A 45 9.10 -10.83 16.01
N GLN A 46 8.78 -9.56 16.27
CA GLN A 46 9.68 -8.41 16.45
C GLN A 46 10.56 -8.04 15.24
N ALA A 47 11.04 -9.02 14.47
CA ALA A 47 11.87 -8.81 13.30
C ALA A 47 11.56 -9.82 12.18
N ILE A 48 11.88 -9.45 10.93
CA ILE A 48 11.75 -10.30 9.74
C ILE A 48 12.90 -10.06 8.77
N THR A 49 13.43 -11.11 8.15
CA THR A 49 14.38 -10.99 7.03
C THR A 49 13.65 -10.96 5.68
N ASN A 50 14.36 -10.50 4.64
CA ASN A 50 13.86 -10.61 3.26
C ASN A 50 13.51 -12.05 2.86
N GLU A 51 14.28 -13.04 3.34
CA GLU A 51 14.06 -14.46 3.02
C GLU A 51 12.81 -15.00 3.71
N GLN A 52 12.64 -14.70 4.99
CA GLN A 52 11.44 -15.08 5.77
C GLN A 52 10.18 -14.46 5.18
N TYR A 53 10.22 -13.17 4.82
CA TYR A 53 9.11 -12.53 4.15
C TYR A 53 8.81 -13.19 2.80
N ARG A 54 9.84 -13.44 1.99
CA ARG A 54 9.71 -14.11 0.69
C ARG A 54 9.02 -15.46 0.80
N GLU A 55 9.44 -16.29 1.74
CA GLU A 55 8.88 -17.63 1.98
C GLU A 55 7.45 -17.57 2.48
N MET A 56 7.16 -16.65 3.39
CA MET A 56 5.82 -16.46 3.95
C MET A 56 4.79 -16.06 2.90
N VAL A 57 5.18 -15.21 1.94
CA VAL A 57 4.23 -14.68 0.95
C VAL A 57 4.40 -15.22 -0.47
N GLY A 58 5.35 -16.13 -0.68
CA GLY A 58 5.54 -16.86 -1.93
C GLY A 58 5.91 -15.97 -3.13
N ILE A 59 6.86 -15.04 -2.94
CA ILE A 59 7.27 -14.08 -3.97
C ILE A 59 8.75 -14.24 -4.34
N THR A 60 9.22 -13.51 -5.35
CA THR A 60 10.65 -13.48 -5.67
C THR A 60 11.44 -12.63 -4.66
N ARG A 61 12.74 -12.88 -4.51
CA ARG A 61 13.64 -12.08 -3.67
C ARG A 61 13.57 -10.58 -4.02
N ARG A 62 13.55 -10.25 -5.32
CA ARG A 62 13.45 -8.84 -5.78
C ARG A 62 12.12 -8.19 -5.42
N GLN A 63 11.03 -8.94 -5.35
CA GLN A 63 9.74 -8.42 -4.87
C GLN A 63 9.77 -8.22 -3.35
N ALA A 64 10.34 -9.16 -2.59
CA ALA A 64 10.50 -9.01 -1.14
C ALA A 64 11.30 -7.75 -0.78
N ILE A 65 12.43 -7.51 -1.45
CA ILE A 65 13.23 -6.29 -1.24
C ILE A 65 12.41 -5.03 -1.55
N ARG A 66 11.67 -5.01 -2.66
CA ARG A 66 10.82 -3.86 -3.03
C ARG A 66 9.69 -3.62 -2.02
N ASP A 67 9.05 -4.68 -1.55
CA ASP A 67 7.97 -4.59 -0.57
C ASP A 67 8.52 -4.08 0.79
N MET A 68 9.69 -4.55 1.24
CA MET A 68 10.32 -4.05 2.48
C MET A 68 10.81 -2.60 2.35
N ASP A 69 11.43 -2.23 1.24
CA ASP A 69 11.84 -0.85 0.93
C ASP A 69 10.63 0.10 0.92
N LEU A 70 9.49 -0.37 0.39
CA LEU A 70 8.24 0.39 0.44
C LEU A 70 7.75 0.61 1.88
N LEU A 71 7.76 -0.43 2.73
CA LEU A 71 7.38 -0.30 4.14
C LEU A 71 8.33 0.62 4.91
N GLU A 72 9.62 0.57 4.61
CA GLU A 72 10.63 1.43 5.22
C GLU A 72 10.45 2.90 4.80
N LYS A 73 10.23 3.16 3.51
CA LYS A 73 9.90 4.50 2.99
C LYS A 73 8.61 5.06 3.56
N GLN A 74 7.63 4.20 3.84
CA GLN A 74 6.40 4.56 4.55
C GLN A 74 6.61 4.78 6.05
N GLY A 75 7.80 4.49 6.58
CA GLY A 75 8.13 4.64 7.99
C GLY A 75 7.45 3.60 8.89
N LEU A 76 6.96 2.49 8.33
CA LEU A 76 6.29 1.44 9.10
C LEU A 76 7.28 0.44 9.69
N VAL A 77 8.42 0.28 9.02
CA VAL A 77 9.52 -0.58 9.48
C VAL A 77 10.83 0.18 9.36
N GLU A 78 11.85 -0.33 10.04
CA GLU A 78 13.22 0.15 9.90
C GLU A 78 14.18 -1.04 9.74
N GLN A 79 15.16 -0.89 8.86
CA GLN A 79 16.22 -1.86 8.72
C GLN A 79 17.11 -1.89 9.98
N ILE A 80 17.26 -3.08 10.57
CA ILE A 80 18.13 -3.36 11.70
C ILE A 80 19.20 -4.39 11.30
N GLY A 81 20.25 -3.93 10.65
CA GLY A 81 21.39 -4.78 10.28
C GLY A 81 22.20 -4.21 9.13
N GLN A 82 23.39 -4.76 8.93
CA GLN A 82 24.25 -4.41 7.80
C GLN A 82 23.63 -4.89 6.49
N ALA A 83 23.78 -4.08 5.43
CA ALA A 83 23.31 -4.41 4.09
C ALA A 83 23.90 -5.77 3.63
N GLY A 84 23.07 -6.63 3.04
CA GLY A 84 23.51 -7.96 2.60
C GLY A 84 22.46 -9.07 2.75
N LYS A 85 22.93 -10.30 2.96
CA LYS A 85 22.11 -11.51 3.04
C LYS A 85 21.23 -11.55 4.30
N ASP A 86 21.69 -10.93 5.38
CA ASP A 86 21.06 -11.01 6.71
C ASP A 86 20.37 -9.72 7.14
N VAL A 87 19.96 -8.91 6.16
CA VAL A 87 19.17 -7.71 6.42
C VAL A 87 17.86 -8.10 7.10
N LYS A 88 17.66 -7.54 8.30
CA LYS A 88 16.45 -7.68 9.11
C LYS A 88 15.72 -6.34 9.17
N TYR A 89 14.41 -6.40 9.32
CA TYR A 89 13.56 -5.25 9.54
C TYR A 89 12.79 -5.47 10.84
N ARG A 90 12.51 -4.39 11.56
CA ARG A 90 11.59 -4.38 12.71
C ARG A 90 10.53 -3.30 12.52
N LEU A 91 9.44 -3.38 13.28
CA LEU A 91 8.47 -2.28 13.32
C LEU A 91 9.16 -1.02 13.85
N LYS A 92 8.89 0.10 13.18
CA LYS A 92 9.30 1.41 13.65
C LYS A 92 8.26 1.86 14.68
N SER A 93 8.70 2.08 15.92
CA SER A 93 7.87 2.63 17.00
C SER A 93 7.96 4.15 17.05
#